data_AF-C5ARP6-F1
#
_entry.id   AF-C5ARP6-F1
#
_cell.length_a   1.000
_cell.length_b   1.000
_cell.length_c   1.000
_cell.angle_alpha   90.00
_cell.angle_beta   90.00
_cell.angle_gamma   90.00
#
_symmetry.space_group_name_H-M   'P 1'
#
loop_
_entity.id
_entity.type
_entity.pdbx_description
1 polymer ?
#
loop_
_entity_poly.entity_id
_entity_poly.type
_entity_poly.pdbx_seq_one_letter_code
_entity_poly.pdbx_strand_id
1 'polypeptide(L)'
;MRVGARIGTDDSELKDLAYLYVTCDDCGHQGWWSRARLNQAEHKGFRSLQSLGSKFKCRRCVDRGGSGRNVSIRPVLREDAEQVGGGR
;
A
#
# COMPACT_ATOMS: atom_id res chain seq x y z
N MET A 1 -16.91 11.80 -32.41
CA MET A 1 -16.18 12.87 -31.70
C MET A 1 -15.92 12.39 -30.28
N ARG A 2 -14.66 12.11 -29.92
CA ARG A 2 -14.29 11.61 -28.58
C ARG A 2 -14.30 12.79 -27.62
N VAL A 3 -15.30 12.86 -26.75
CA VAL A 3 -15.33 13.86 -25.67
C VAL A 3 -14.35 13.39 -24.60
N GLY A 4 -13.24 14.11 -24.49
CA GLY A 4 -12.16 13.85 -23.54
C GLY A 4 -12.66 13.91 -22.10
N ALA A 5 -12.31 12.88 -21.34
CA ALA A 5 -12.41 12.85 -19.89
C ALA A 5 -11.54 13.97 -19.32
N ARG A 6 -12.20 14.98 -18.75
CA ARG A 6 -11.56 16.16 -18.18
C ARG A 6 -11.08 15.77 -16.78
N ILE A 7 -9.77 15.88 -16.58
CA ILE A 7 -9.08 16.13 -15.30
C ILE A 7 -9.38 15.10 -14.21
N GLY A 8 -8.49 14.12 -14.10
CA GLY A 8 -8.50 13.13 -13.03
C GLY A 8 -8.36 13.79 -11.66
N THR A 9 -9.47 13.92 -10.95
CA THR A 9 -9.51 13.93 -9.48
C THR A 9 -9.27 12.49 -8.99
N ASP A 10 -8.10 11.96 -9.30
CA ASP A 10 -7.59 10.73 -8.70
C ASP A 10 -6.53 11.15 -7.67
N ASP A 11 -7.01 11.85 -6.63
CA ASP A 11 -6.25 12.07 -5.40
C ASP A 11 -6.28 10.75 -4.61
N SER A 12 -5.69 9.71 -5.21
CA SER A 12 -5.48 8.47 -4.50
C SER A 12 -4.31 8.71 -3.56
N GLU A 13 -4.54 8.59 -2.26
CA GLU A 13 -3.51 8.72 -1.22
C GLU A 13 -2.33 7.76 -1.46
N LEU A 14 -2.56 6.71 -2.26
CA LEU A 14 -1.55 5.75 -2.67
C LEU A 14 -0.54 6.30 -3.69
N LYS A 15 -0.89 7.37 -4.41
CA LYS A 15 -0.07 7.96 -5.47
C LYS A 15 1.23 8.57 -4.94
N ASP A 16 1.16 9.13 -3.73
CA ASP A 16 2.28 9.77 -3.06
C ASP A 16 3.21 8.77 -2.34
N LEU A 17 2.77 7.52 -2.20
CA LEU A 17 3.53 6.46 -1.55
C LEU A 17 4.62 5.91 -2.49
N ALA A 18 5.86 5.86 -2.00
CA ALA A 18 6.94 5.09 -2.63
C ALA A 18 6.80 3.60 -2.32
N TYR A 19 6.64 3.29 -1.03
CA TYR A 19 6.57 1.93 -0.52
C TYR A 19 5.49 1.83 0.55
N LEU A 20 4.92 0.64 0.69
CA LEU A 20 4.01 0.33 1.80
C LEU A 20 4.56 -0.88 2.54
N TYR A 21 5.01 -0.68 3.77
CA TYR A 21 5.42 -1.75 4.66
C TYR A 21 4.21 -2.35 5.35
N VAL A 22 4.18 -3.66 5.45
CA VAL A 22 3.09 -4.42 6.06
C VAL A 22 3.72 -5.43 7.01
N THR A 23 3.44 -5.28 8.29
CA THR A 23 3.97 -6.16 9.34
C THR A 23 2.81 -6.84 10.03
N CYS A 24 2.84 -8.17 10.11
CA CYS A 24 1.88 -8.92 10.89
C CYS A 24 2.32 -8.93 12.35
N ASP A 25 1.47 -8.37 13.22
CA ASP A 25 1.73 -8.28 14.66
C ASP A 25 1.56 -9.65 15.36
N ASP A 26 0.72 -10.52 14.78
CA ASP A 26 0.45 -11.87 15.29
C ASP A 26 1.64 -12.85 15.12
N CYS A 27 2.32 -12.81 13.97
CA CYS A 27 3.43 -13.74 13.67
C CYS A 27 4.78 -13.07 13.38
N GLY A 28 4.84 -11.74 13.43
CA GLY A 28 6.04 -10.95 13.10
C GLY A 28 6.41 -10.94 11.60
N HIS A 29 5.59 -11.53 10.72
CA HIS A 29 5.93 -11.59 9.29
C HIS A 29 5.83 -10.21 8.65
N GLN A 30 6.90 -9.81 7.97
CA GLN A 30 7.00 -8.52 7.30
C GLN A 30 6.96 -8.71 5.79
N GLY A 31 6.29 -7.80 5.12
CA GLY A 31 6.29 -7.67 3.67
C GLY A 31 6.25 -6.20 3.28
N TRP A 32 6.60 -5.92 2.04
CA TRP A 32 6.49 -4.57 1.51
C TRP A 32 5.88 -4.61 0.11
N TRP A 33 5.18 -3.55 -0.24
CA TRP A 33 4.64 -3.33 -1.56
C TRP A 33 5.42 -2.22 -2.20
N SER A 34 6.03 -2.53 -3.34
CA SER A 34 6.66 -1.55 -4.20
C SER A 34 5.60 -0.67 -4.88
N ARG A 35 6.02 0.49 -5.37
CA ARG A 35 5.16 1.38 -6.17
C ARG A 35 4.43 0.67 -7.30
N ALA A 36 5.08 -0.28 -8.00
CA ALA A 36 4.44 -1.07 -9.05
C ALA A 36 3.22 -1.87 -8.56
N ARG A 37 3.28 -2.36 -7.31
CA ARG A 37 2.18 -3.11 -6.68
C ARG A 37 1.09 -2.19 -6.15
N LEU A 38 1.46 -0.99 -5.68
CA LEU A 38 0.51 0.06 -5.29
C LEU A 38 -0.28 0.59 -6.48
N ASN A 39 0.38 0.89 -7.61
CA ASN A 39 -0.28 1.25 -8.87
C ASN A 39 -1.30 0.19 -9.29
N GLN A 40 -0.92 -1.10 -9.23
CA GLN A 40 -1.86 -2.19 -9.55
C GLN A 40 -3.06 -2.23 -8.59
N ALA A 41 -2.91 -1.80 -7.34
CA ALA A 41 -4.01 -1.69 -6.39
C ALA A 41 -4.91 -0.49 -6.74
N GLU A 42 -4.32 0.65 -7.10
CA GLU A 42 -5.05 1.82 -7.60
C GLU A 42 -5.90 1.46 -8.83
N HIS A 43 -5.33 0.74 -9.80
CA HIS A 43 -6.06 0.22 -10.97
C HIS A 43 -7.20 -0.74 -10.62
N LYS A 44 -7.12 -1.43 -9.49
CA LYS A 44 -8.20 -2.30 -8.98
C LYS A 44 -9.28 -1.52 -8.22
N GLY A 45 -9.14 -0.21 -8.08
CA GLY A 45 -10.09 0.67 -7.40
C GLY A 45 -9.78 0.96 -5.94
N PHE A 46 -8.60 0.58 -5.44
CA PHE A 46 -8.17 0.98 -4.09
C PHE A 46 -7.64 2.42 -4.14
N ARG A 47 -8.37 3.37 -3.54
CA ARG A 47 -7.99 4.79 -3.54
C ARG A 47 -7.34 5.28 -2.25
N SER A 48 -7.57 4.57 -1.14
CA SER A 48 -7.09 4.96 0.20
C SER A 48 -6.36 3.84 0.92
N LEU A 49 -5.41 4.22 1.75
CA LEU A 49 -4.64 3.31 2.62
C LEU A 49 -5.53 2.46 3.51
N GLN A 50 -6.60 3.03 4.06
CA GLN A 50 -7.53 2.31 4.94
C GLN A 50 -8.28 1.19 4.20
N SER A 51 -8.71 1.45 2.97
CA SER A 51 -9.38 0.44 2.11
C SER A 51 -8.43 -0.67 1.71
N LEU A 52 -7.16 -0.33 1.44
CA LEU A 52 -6.12 -1.29 1.13
C LEU A 52 -5.74 -2.13 2.38
N GLY A 53 -5.54 -1.44 3.51
CA GLY A 53 -5.36 -1.97 4.87
C GLY A 53 -6.35 -3.06 5.23
N SER A 54 -7.64 -2.76 5.01
CA SER A 54 -8.75 -3.66 5.33
C SER A 54 -8.74 -4.97 4.54
N LYS A 55 -8.04 -5.01 3.40
CA LYS A 55 -7.86 -6.22 2.59
C LYS A 55 -6.57 -6.98 2.90
N PHE A 56 -5.61 -6.36 3.59
CA PHE A 56 -4.39 -7.04 3.96
C PHE A 56 -4.66 -8.18 4.92
N LYS A 57 -4.13 -9.34 4.57
CA LYS A 57 -4.15 -10.52 5.43
C LYS A 57 -2.79 -11.19 5.37
N CYS A 58 -2.25 -11.50 6.54
CA CYS A 58 -1.05 -12.31 6.63
C CYS A 58 -1.39 -13.75 6.23
N ARG A 59 -0.93 -14.16 5.05
CA ARG A 59 -1.19 -15.50 4.51
C ARG A 59 -0.63 -16.59 5.43
N ARG A 60 0.46 -16.32 6.15
CA ARG A 60 1.06 -17.24 7.13
C ARG A 60 0.14 -17.52 8.33
N CYS A 61 -0.50 -16.48 8.88
CA CYS A 61 -1.47 -16.65 9.96
C CYS A 61 -2.74 -17.32 9.45
N VAL A 62 -3.21 -16.96 8.26
CA VAL A 62 -4.39 -17.60 7.64
C VAL A 62 -4.15 -19.09 7.41
N ASP A 63 -2.98 -19.47 6.91
CA ASP A 63 -2.58 -20.86 6.66
C ASP A 63 -2.51 -21.69 7.96
N ARG A 64 -2.14 -21.05 9.07
CA ARG A 64 -2.16 -21.65 10.42
C ARG A 64 -3.54 -21.72 11.07
N GLY A 65 -4.61 -21.27 10.38
CA GLY A 65 -5.97 -21.24 10.91
C GLY A 65 -6.33 -19.97 11.71
N GLY A 66 -5.46 -18.96 11.74
CA GLY A 66 -5.72 -17.67 12.35
C GLY A 66 -6.47 -16.71 11.41
N SER A 67 -6.94 -15.58 11.97
CA SER A 67 -7.62 -14.55 11.16
C SER A 67 -6.68 -13.82 10.20
N GLY A 68 -5.39 -13.69 10.56
CA GLY A 68 -4.36 -12.98 9.78
C GLY A 68 -4.66 -11.51 9.51
N ARG A 69 -5.63 -10.91 10.21
CA ARG A 69 -6.04 -9.51 10.06
C ARG A 69 -5.28 -8.56 10.98
N ASN A 70 -4.50 -9.08 11.94
CA ASN A 70 -3.66 -8.27 12.81
C ASN A 70 -2.38 -7.88 12.07
N VAL A 71 -2.51 -6.90 11.17
CA VAL A 71 -1.42 -6.39 10.32
C VAL A 71 -1.35 -4.87 10.46
N SER A 72 -0.15 -4.39 10.72
CA SER A 72 0.21 -2.98 10.78
C SER A 72 0.75 -2.55 9.43
N ILE A 73 0.14 -1.53 8.84
CA ILE A 73 0.60 -0.92 7.59
C ILE A 73 1.34 0.38 7.88
N ARG A 74 2.52 0.55 7.29
CA ARG A 74 3.34 1.74 7.40
C ARG A 74 3.58 2.31 6.00
N PRO A 75 2.86 3.39 5.62
CA PRO A 75 3.13 4.09 4.36
C PRO A 75 4.49 4.79 4.43
N VAL A 76 5.22 4.76 3.31
CA VAL A 76 6.43 5.55 3.11
C VAL A 76 6.20 6.43 1.89
N LEU A 77 6.20 7.74 2.13
CA LEU A 77 6.03 8.75 1.08
C LEU A 77 7.29 8.82 0.21
N ARG A 78 7.12 9.25 -1.04
CA ARG A 78 8.26 9.45 -1.96
C ARG A 78 9.25 10.47 -1.44
N GLU A 79 8.73 11.55 -0.86
CA GLU A 79 9.53 12.62 -0.26
C GLU A 79 10.38 12.12 0.93
N ASP A 80 9.89 11.12 1.67
CA ASP A 80 10.59 10.54 2.81
C ASP A 80 11.66 9.52 2.36
N ALA A 81 11.37 8.76 1.30
CA ALA A 81 12.33 7.82 0.71
C ALA A 81 13.58 8.50 0.12
N GLU A 82 13.44 9.75 -0.35
CA GLU A 82 14.57 10.54 -0.87
C GLU A 82 15.49 11.06 0.25
N GLN A 83 14.94 11.33 1.44
CA GLN A 83 15.72 11.85 2.58
C GLN A 83 16.66 10.81 3.21
N VAL A 84 16.36 9.51 3.08
CA VAL A 84 17.22 8.43 3.61
C VAL A 84 18.43 8.13 2.71
N GLY A 85 18.45 8.61 1.47
CA GLY A 85 19.53 8.40 0.50
C GLY A 85 20.45 9.60 0.26
N GLY A 86 20.15 10.75 0.87
CA GLY A 86 20.75 12.06 0.56
C GLY A 86 21.80 12.57 1.54
N GLY A 87 22.34 11.73 2.43
CA GLY A 87 23.44 12.09 3.31
C GLY A 87 24.80 11.85 2.64
N ARG A 88 25.25 12.77 1.79
CA ARG A 88 26.66 12.89 1.38
C ARG A 88 27.14 14.31 1.59
#